data_AF-A0A0N6W773-F1
#
_entry.id   AF-A0A0N6W773-F1
#
_cell.length_a   1.000
_cell.length_b   1.000
_cell.length_c   1.000
_cell.angle_alpha   90.00
_cell.angle_beta   90.00
_cell.angle_gamma   90.00
#
_symmetry.space_group_name_H-M   'P 1'
#
loop_
_entity.id
_entity.type
_entity.pdbx_description
1 polymer ?
#
loop_
_entity_poly.entity_id
_entity_poly.type
_entity_poly.pdbx_seq_one_letter_code
_entity_poly.pdbx_strand_id
1 'polypeptide(L)'
;MSDRIGPFRRALLRTSREVADLPDLPDAQVEVMRALTGTTTTPSALAGRLGLARSTVSNLVSAMETAGLLERRLAAGDGRRTELRLTPLAEERLAAYDDASTTVLVEALDRLPPEDRAALAAALPALEHLHREIAHRGDH
;
A
#
# COMPACT_ATOMS: atom_id res chain seq x y z
N MET A 1 -12.35 0.98 18.60
CA MET A 1 -12.50 1.40 17.18
C MET A 1 -11.26 1.03 16.36
N SER A 2 -10.05 1.44 16.76
CA SER A 2 -8.80 1.06 16.08
C SER A 2 -8.50 -0.45 16.08
N ASP A 3 -8.99 -1.18 17.08
CA ASP A 3 -8.86 -2.62 17.25
C ASP A 3 -9.54 -3.44 16.14
N ARG A 4 -10.56 -2.88 15.48
CA ARG A 4 -11.27 -3.54 14.36
C ARG A 4 -10.63 -3.28 13.00
N ILE A 5 -9.87 -2.20 12.84
CA ILE A 5 -9.25 -1.81 11.55
C ILE A 5 -8.13 -2.77 11.15
N GLY A 6 -7.26 -3.14 12.11
CA GLY A 6 -6.14 -4.04 11.83
C GLY A 6 -6.57 -5.43 11.32
N PRO A 7 -7.46 -6.14 12.03
CA PRO A 7 -8.02 -7.41 11.57
C PRO A 7 -8.77 -7.30 10.25
N PHE A 8 -9.59 -6.26 10.07
CA PHE A 8 -10.30 -6.02 8.81
C PHE A 8 -9.33 -5.87 7.63
N ARG A 9 -8.33 -4.98 7.75
CA ARG A 9 -7.29 -4.78 6.72
C ARG A 9 -6.61 -6.10 6.40
N ARG A 10 -6.11 -6.84 7.40
CA ARG A 10 -5.43 -8.13 7.16
C ARG A 10 -6.31 -9.17 6.47
N ALA A 11 -7.60 -9.25 6.86
CA ALA A 11 -8.53 -10.19 6.23
C ALA A 11 -8.79 -9.84 4.76
N LEU A 12 -9.06 -8.56 4.47
CA LEU A 12 -9.23 -8.07 3.10
C LEU A 12 -7.99 -8.38 2.26
N LEU A 13 -6.81 -7.95 2.74
CA LEU A 13 -5.53 -8.16 2.08
C LEU A 13 -5.25 -9.64 1.76
N ARG A 14 -5.47 -10.54 2.71
CA ARG A 14 -5.29 -11.98 2.50
C ARG A 14 -6.24 -12.53 1.44
N THR A 15 -7.53 -12.21 1.53
CA THR A 15 -8.53 -12.73 0.59
C THR A 15 -8.32 -12.18 -0.83
N SER A 16 -7.89 -10.94 -0.99
CA SER A 16 -7.55 -10.38 -2.30
C SER A 16 -6.39 -11.12 -2.97
N ARG A 17 -5.38 -11.54 -2.19
CA ARG A 17 -4.28 -12.37 -2.72
C ARG A 17 -4.78 -13.71 -3.20
N GLU A 18 -5.62 -14.37 -2.39
CA GLU A 18 -6.21 -15.67 -2.72
C GLU A 18 -7.06 -15.61 -4.00
N VAL A 19 -7.85 -14.54 -4.17
CA VAL A 19 -8.72 -14.34 -5.35
C VAL A 19 -7.92 -14.07 -6.63
N ALA A 20 -6.81 -13.33 -6.54
CA ALA A 20 -6.00 -12.97 -7.70
C ALA A 20 -4.79 -13.89 -7.95
N ASP A 21 -4.68 -15.01 -7.21
CA ASP A 21 -3.53 -15.93 -7.28
C ASP A 21 -2.17 -15.21 -7.16
N LEU A 22 -2.12 -14.19 -6.29
CA LEU A 22 -0.93 -13.36 -6.12
C LEU A 22 0.04 -13.99 -5.14
N PRO A 23 1.36 -13.83 -5.36
CA PRO A 23 2.36 -14.29 -4.40
C PRO A 23 2.17 -13.62 -3.04
N ASP A 24 2.61 -14.29 -1.97
CA ASP A 24 2.59 -13.68 -0.64
C ASP A 24 3.56 -12.49 -0.61
N LEU A 25 2.99 -11.29 -0.68
CA LEU A 25 3.70 -10.03 -0.55
C LEU A 25 3.53 -9.55 0.89
N PRO A 26 4.61 -9.47 1.69
CA PRO A 26 4.54 -8.89 3.02
C PRO A 26 3.91 -7.50 3.00
N ASP A 27 3.06 -7.19 3.98
CA ASP A 27 2.35 -5.90 4.04
C ASP A 27 3.29 -4.69 3.91
N ALA A 28 4.50 -4.79 4.46
CA ALA A 28 5.52 -3.75 4.34
C ALA A 28 5.96 -3.52 2.88
N GLN A 29 6.03 -4.56 2.04
CA GLN A 29 6.34 -4.40 0.62
C GLN A 29 5.20 -3.68 -0.10
N VAL A 30 3.94 -4.02 0.21
CA VAL A 30 2.77 -3.33 -0.34
C VAL A 30 2.77 -1.85 0.04
N GLU A 31 3.08 -1.51 1.29
CA GLU A 31 3.20 -0.11 1.73
C GLU A 31 4.34 0.63 1.00
N VAL A 32 5.48 -0.01 0.77
CA VAL A 32 6.56 0.57 -0.05
C VAL A 32 6.10 0.81 -1.48
N MET A 33 5.40 -0.16 -2.10
CA MET A 33 4.89 0.00 -3.45
C MET A 33 3.90 1.15 -3.53
N ARG A 34 2.92 1.22 -2.61
CA ARG A 34 1.96 2.34 -2.53
C ARG A 34 2.64 3.70 -2.32
N ALA A 35 3.70 3.74 -1.51
CA ALA A 35 4.47 4.97 -1.29
C ALA A 35 5.25 5.42 -2.54
N LEU A 36 5.55 4.52 -3.48
CA LEU A 36 6.31 4.79 -4.69
C LEU A 36 5.44 4.86 -5.96
N THR A 37 4.14 4.61 -5.89
CA THR A 37 3.24 4.69 -7.04
C THR A 37 3.27 6.10 -7.66
N GLY A 38 3.64 6.19 -8.94
CA GLY A 38 3.70 7.45 -9.68
C GLY A 38 4.78 8.44 -9.23
N THR A 39 5.74 8.01 -8.40
CA THR A 39 6.79 8.88 -7.85
C THR A 39 8.13 8.15 -7.67
N THR A 40 9.21 8.90 -7.45
CA THR A 40 10.52 8.37 -7.05
C THR A 40 10.94 9.00 -5.73
N THR A 41 11.71 8.28 -4.92
CA THR A 41 12.19 8.84 -3.66
C THR A 41 13.50 8.22 -3.18
N THR A 42 14.18 8.89 -2.26
CA THR A 42 15.39 8.34 -1.64
C THR A 42 15.04 7.34 -0.54
N PRO A 43 15.88 6.33 -0.25
CA PRO A 43 15.65 5.39 0.85
C PRO A 43 15.42 6.09 2.21
N SER A 44 16.10 7.21 2.46
CA SER A 44 15.93 8.00 3.67
C SER A 44 14.57 8.68 3.76
N ALA A 45 14.07 9.23 2.64
CA ALA A 45 12.76 9.85 2.60
C ALA A 45 11.65 8.79 2.74
N LEU A 46 11.84 7.62 2.12
CA LEU A 46 10.94 6.47 2.27
C LEU A 46 10.83 6.02 3.74
N ALA A 47 11.96 5.96 4.47
CA ALA A 47 11.98 5.63 5.88
C ALA A 47 11.18 6.61 6.74
N GLY A 48 11.31 7.91 6.48
CA GLY A 48 10.51 8.94 7.14
C GLY A 48 9.02 8.77 6.86
N ARG A 49 8.64 8.63 5.58
CA ARG A 49 7.24 8.47 5.16
C ARG A 49 6.56 7.23 5.75
N LEU A 50 7.29 6.12 5.87
CA LEU A 50 6.76 4.87 6.42
C LEU A 50 6.88 4.78 7.95
N GLY A 51 7.51 5.75 8.62
CA GLY A 51 7.78 5.67 10.06
C GLY A 51 8.68 4.50 10.46
N LEU A 52 9.52 4.02 9.54
CA LEU A 52 10.38 2.85 9.73
C LEU A 52 11.83 3.25 9.99
N ALA A 53 12.55 2.41 10.74
CA ALA A 53 13.99 2.57 10.90
C ALA A 53 14.70 2.44 9.54
N ARG A 54 15.77 3.24 9.33
CA ARG A 54 16.56 3.21 8.09
C ARG A 54 17.08 1.81 7.74
N SER A 55 17.54 1.05 8.73
CA SER A 55 17.99 -0.34 8.54
C SER A 55 16.86 -1.26 8.05
N THR A 56 15.65 -1.11 8.59
CA THR A 56 14.47 -1.86 8.15
C THR A 56 14.14 -1.55 6.70
N VAL A 57 14.13 -0.26 6.31
CA VAL A 57 13.90 0.14 4.91
C VAL A 57 15.00 -0.37 4.00
N SER A 58 16.28 -0.29 4.39
CA SER A 58 17.37 -0.84 3.57
C SER A 58 17.20 -2.33 3.30
N ASN A 59 16.88 -3.12 4.34
CA ASN A 59 16.64 -4.57 4.18
C ASN A 59 15.44 -4.84 3.27
N LEU A 60 14.35 -4.09 3.46
CA LEU A 60 13.12 -4.23 2.68
C LEU A 60 13.36 -3.89 1.20
N VAL A 61 14.06 -2.79 0.94
CA VAL A 61 14.44 -2.37 -0.41
C VAL A 61 15.32 -3.43 -1.08
N SER A 62 16.36 -3.93 -0.41
CA SER A 62 17.22 -4.97 -0.97
C SER A 62 16.46 -6.26 -1.29
N ALA A 63 15.52 -6.66 -0.44
CA ALA A 63 14.66 -7.82 -0.71
C ALA A 63 13.75 -7.57 -1.93
N MET A 64 13.15 -6.38 -2.04
CA MET A 64 12.29 -6.01 -3.16
C MET A 64 13.07 -5.84 -4.48
N GLU A 65 14.30 -5.32 -4.45
CA GLU A 65 15.21 -5.29 -5.60
C GLU A 65 15.54 -6.71 -6.07
N THR A 66 15.86 -7.61 -5.14
CA THR A 66 16.11 -9.04 -5.44
C THR A 66 14.88 -9.71 -6.07
N ALA A 67 13.68 -9.34 -5.62
CA ALA A 67 12.42 -9.81 -6.18
C ALA A 67 12.01 -9.12 -7.50
N GLY A 68 12.81 -8.19 -8.01
CA GLY A 68 12.53 -7.45 -9.25
C GLY A 68 11.39 -6.44 -9.13
N LEU A 69 11.04 -6.01 -7.90
CA LEU A 69 9.93 -5.08 -7.62
C LEU A 69 10.38 -3.62 -7.55
N LEU A 70 11.65 -3.38 -7.22
CA LEU A 70 12.24 -2.04 -7.18
C LEU A 70 13.49 -1.98 -8.04
N GLU A 71 13.80 -0.78 -8.52
CA GLU A 71 15.11 -0.47 -9.06
C GLU A 71 15.63 0.87 -8.53
N ARG A 72 16.96 0.96 -8.44
CA ARG A 72 17.70 2.17 -8.08
C ARG A 72 18.17 2.91 -9.32
N ARG A 73 17.95 4.23 -9.35
CA ARG A 73 18.49 5.12 -10.38
C ARG A 73 19.17 6.33 -9.76
N LEU A 74 20.20 6.84 -10.42
CA LEU A 74 20.81 8.11 -10.01
C LEU A 74 19.82 9.24 -10.29
N ALA A 75 19.66 10.15 -9.33
CA ALA A 75 18.84 11.33 -9.48
C ALA A 75 19.36 12.19 -10.64
N ALA A 76 18.46 12.69 -11.47
CA ALA A 76 18.80 13.62 -12.55
C ALA A 76 19.20 14.97 -11.94
N GLY A 77 20.50 15.23 -11.79
CA GLY A 77 21.06 16.54 -11.40
C GLY A 77 22.11 16.48 -10.29
N ASP A 78 21.84 15.74 -9.20
CA ASP A 78 22.81 15.47 -8.12
C ASP A 78 23.27 14.01 -8.23
N GLY A 79 24.31 13.78 -9.04
CA GLY A 79 24.85 12.46 -9.36
C GLY A 79 25.38 11.64 -8.17
N ARG A 80 25.14 12.09 -6.93
CA ARG A 80 25.46 11.38 -5.69
C ARG A 80 24.23 10.79 -4.99
N ARG A 81 23.00 11.10 -5.42
CA ARG A 81 21.78 10.58 -4.79
C ARG A 81 21.15 9.48 -5.63
N THR A 82 20.78 8.40 -4.96
CA THR A 82 20.05 7.28 -5.56
C THR A 82 18.59 7.33 -5.15
N GLU A 83 17.72 7.26 -6.15
CA GLU A 83 16.27 7.19 -6.00
C GLU A 83 15.78 5.78 -6.29
N LEU A 84 14.73 5.41 -5.58
CA LEU A 84 13.98 4.18 -5.74
C LEU A 84 12.76 4.46 -6.61
N ARG A 85 12.45 3.50 -7.48
CA ARG A 85 11.22 3.48 -8.24
C ARG A 85 10.68 2.05 -8.35
N LEU A 86 9.38 1.94 -8.58
CA LEU A 86 8.77 0.67 -8.92
C LEU A 86 9.23 0.21 -10.30
N THR A 87 9.35 -1.11 -10.46
CA THR A 87 9.44 -1.73 -11.77
C THR A 87 8.02 -1.90 -12.36
N PRO A 88 7.88 -2.09 -13.68
CA PRO A 88 6.59 -2.40 -14.28
C PRO A 88 5.91 -3.64 -13.66
N LEU A 89 6.70 -4.63 -13.25
CA LEU A 89 6.20 -5.83 -12.55
C LEU A 89 5.55 -5.48 -11.19
N ALA A 90 6.16 -4.56 -10.43
CA ALA A 90 5.58 -4.12 -9.16
C ALA A 90 4.30 -3.32 -9.37
N GLU A 91 4.25 -2.46 -10.38
CA GLU A 91 3.04 -1.70 -10.72
C GLU A 91 1.90 -2.62 -11.14
N GLU A 92 2.16 -3.61 -12.01
CA GLU A 92 1.18 -4.62 -12.41
C GLU A 92 0.64 -5.42 -11.21
N ARG A 93 1.54 -5.89 -10.33
CA ARG A 93 1.15 -6.62 -9.12
C ARG A 93 0.31 -5.78 -8.18
N LEU A 94 0.67 -4.50 -8.00
CA LEU A 94 -0.09 -3.59 -7.14
C LEU A 94 -1.48 -3.31 -7.73
N ALA A 95 -1.59 -3.12 -9.04
CA ALA A 95 -2.88 -2.95 -9.72
C ALA A 95 -3.77 -4.20 -9.57
N ALA A 96 -3.22 -5.39 -9.83
CA ALA A 96 -3.95 -6.65 -9.64
C ALA A 96 -4.45 -6.82 -8.19
N TYR A 97 -3.65 -6.36 -7.22
CA TYR A 97 -4.03 -6.38 -5.82
C TYR A 97 -5.20 -5.45 -5.51
N ASP A 98 -5.19 -4.24 -6.05
CA ASP A 98 -6.24 -3.23 -5.85
C ASP A 98 -7.55 -3.65 -6.52
N ASP A 99 -7.48 -4.23 -7.72
CA ASP A 99 -8.64 -4.80 -8.40
C ASP A 99 -9.25 -5.96 -7.60
N ALA A 100 -8.42 -6.88 -7.13
CA ALA A 100 -8.88 -8.00 -6.30
C ALA A 100 -9.46 -7.54 -4.96
N SER A 101 -8.88 -6.51 -4.35
CA SER A 101 -9.42 -5.89 -3.13
C SER A 101 -10.79 -5.28 -3.36
N THR A 102 -10.97 -4.63 -4.51
CA THR A 102 -12.26 -4.07 -4.91
C THR A 102 -13.30 -5.18 -5.09
N THR A 103 -12.98 -6.23 -5.85
CA THR A 103 -13.89 -7.38 -6.05
C THR A 103 -14.28 -8.03 -4.73
N VAL A 104 -13.32 -8.35 -3.87
CA VAL A 104 -13.58 -8.96 -2.56
C VAL A 104 -14.48 -8.08 -1.70
N LEU A 105 -14.24 -6.77 -1.70
CA LEU A 105 -15.05 -5.83 -0.92
C LEU A 105 -16.48 -5.73 -1.44
N VAL A 106 -16.67 -5.64 -2.77
CA VAL A 106 -18.00 -5.61 -3.39
C VAL A 106 -18.78 -6.88 -3.07
N GLU A 107 -18.18 -8.05 -3.26
CA GLU A 107 -18.83 -9.32 -2.94
C GLU A 107 -19.16 -9.47 -1.44
N ALA A 108 -18.29 -8.95 -0.57
CA ALA A 108 -18.56 -8.95 0.87
C ALA A 108 -19.74 -8.03 1.20
N LEU A 109 -19.82 -6.84 0.60
CA LEU A 109 -20.92 -5.89 0.79
C LEU A 109 -22.26 -6.44 0.31
N ASP A 110 -22.27 -7.17 -0.81
CA ASP A 110 -23.49 -7.77 -1.37
C ASP A 110 -24.05 -8.91 -0.52
N ARG A 111 -23.22 -9.50 0.35
CA ARG A 111 -23.64 -10.53 1.32
C ARG A 111 -24.11 -9.96 2.66
N LEU A 112 -24.00 -8.64 2.88
CA LEU A 112 -24.43 -8.02 4.13
C LEU A 112 -25.95 -7.79 4.17
N PRO A 113 -26.54 -7.81 5.38
CA PRO A 113 -27.89 -7.29 5.58
C PRO A 113 -28.03 -5.85 5.04
N PRO A 114 -29.21 -5.47 4.51
CA PRO A 114 -29.44 -4.13 3.99
C PRO A 114 -29.14 -3.01 5.01
N GLU A 115 -29.44 -3.23 6.29
CA GLU A 115 -29.13 -2.27 7.35
C GLU A 115 -27.62 -1.99 7.50
N ASP A 116 -26.79 -3.03 7.44
CA ASP A 116 -25.34 -2.91 7.57
C ASP A 116 -24.74 -2.22 6.35
N ARG A 117 -25.22 -2.55 5.15
CA ARG A 117 -24.79 -1.89 3.91
C ARG A 117 -25.15 -0.41 3.92
N ALA A 118 -26.34 -0.05 4.40
CA ALA A 118 -26.76 1.34 4.55
C ALA A 118 -25.91 2.08 5.59
N ALA A 119 -25.60 1.46 6.73
CA ALA A 119 -24.75 2.03 7.77
C ALA A 119 -23.33 2.28 7.26
N LEU A 120 -22.74 1.35 6.50
CA LEU A 120 -21.44 1.51 5.86
C LEU A 120 -21.45 2.65 4.84
N ALA A 121 -22.48 2.71 3.98
CA ALA A 121 -22.62 3.79 3.00
C ALA A 121 -22.71 5.17 3.66
N ALA A 122 -23.48 5.28 4.76
CA ALA A 122 -23.59 6.51 5.54
C ALA A 122 -22.27 6.91 6.23
N ALA A 123 -21.38 5.96 6.51
CA ALA A 123 -20.08 6.21 7.12
C ALA A 123 -18.99 6.64 6.12
N LEU A 124 -19.16 6.39 4.81
CA LEU A 124 -18.15 6.70 3.79
C LEU A 124 -17.66 8.16 3.80
N PRO A 125 -18.52 9.19 3.91
CA PRO A 125 -18.05 10.58 3.97
C PRO A 125 -17.17 10.87 5.19
N ALA A 126 -17.50 10.27 6.35
CA ALA A 126 -16.70 10.43 7.56
C ALA A 126 -15.34 9.72 7.44
N LEU A 127 -15.30 8.55 6.79
CA LEU A 127 -14.06 7.84 6.49
C LEU A 127 -13.17 8.63 5.52
N GLU A 128 -13.76 9.29 4.52
CA GLU A 128 -13.03 10.15 3.59
C GLU A 128 -12.43 11.37 4.32
N HIS A 129 -13.18 12.01 5.21
CA HIS A 129 -12.67 13.09 6.05
C HIS A 129 -11.51 12.63 6.92
N LEU A 130 -11.65 11.48 7.58
CA LEU A 130 -10.60 10.90 8.39
C LEU A 130 -9.34 10.55 7.56
N HIS A 131 -9.52 10.02 6.35
CA HIS A 131 -8.41 9.74 5.44
C HIS A 131 -7.63 11.01 5.09
N ARG A 132 -8.32 12.11 4.77
CA ARG A 132 -7.67 13.39 4.48
C ARG A 132 -6.88 13.92 5.67
N GLU A 133 -7.45 13.88 6.87
CA GLU A 133 -6.75 14.29 8.11
C GLU A 133 -5.49 13.47 8.39
N ILE A 134 -5.50 12.17 8.06
CA ILE A 134 -4.34 11.29 8.22
C ILE A 134 -3.29 11.55 7.13
N ALA A 135 -3.72 11.67 5.86
CA ALA A 135 -2.83 11.89 4.73
C ALA A 135 -2.06 13.21 4.86
N HIS A 136 -2.72 14.29 5.30
CA HIS A 136 -2.08 15.60 5.49
C HIS A 136 -1.01 15.61 6.58
N ARG A 137 -1.05 14.67 7.54
CA ARG A 137 0.00 14.52 8.56
C ARG A 137 1.24 13.80 8.03
N GLY A 138 1.16 13.10 6.90
CA GLY A 138 2.28 12.40 6.27
C GLY A 138 3.13 13.28 5.33
N ASP A 139 2.64 14.48 4.99
CA ASP A 139 3.28 15.44 4.08
C ASP A 139 4.05 16.56 4.81
N HIS A 140 4.24 16.44 6.13
CA HIS A 140 4.98 17.37 6.99
C HIS A 140 6.10 16.66 7.74
#